data_AF-A0AA39T9H2-F1
#
_entry.id   AF-A0AA39T9H2-F1
#
_cell.length_a   1.000
_cell.length_b   1.000
_cell.length_c   1.000
_cell.angle_alpha   90.00
_cell.angle_beta   90.00
_cell.angle_gamma   90.00
#
_symmetry.space_group_name_H-M   'P 1'
#
loop_
_entity.id
_entity.type
_entity.pdbx_description
1 polymer ?
#
loop_
_entity_poly.entity_id
_entity_poly.type
_entity_poly.pdbx_seq_one_letter_code
_entity_poly.pdbx_strand_id
1 'polypeptide(L)'
;MKMMEVNRKYNAFVNDPNLLFRYIGIDVSVSQSFFRELEDPEEWLGIEHVDAYLNLLCKRKNYPMEKKKFKRKVAVVDCAFFNELTLIWSKIQPDFHLPLKKAFYPGKFDVPLDLIEYVKGNKPAWGTAWNSVDDVIVPCFVGGSHWVFSIVHLGNWDITIYDSNAHLLPNNPKHRQEQVLPLRRLFPLICKKSGYFDDSKRKKQGLTCMKAVRLAHYQFPCQADGSSCGAFMLKGIEYVMMGKELSFDFVQKDIPAFRKQAARDIFANSIESE
;
A
#
# COMPACT_ATOMS: atom_id res chain seq x y z
N MET A 1 -13.06 18.97 13.82
CA MET A 1 -14.35 19.57 13.36
C MET A 1 -15.52 18.63 13.71
N LYS A 2 -16.75 19.11 13.98
CA LYS A 2 -17.90 18.21 14.24
C LYS A 2 -18.28 17.47 12.95
N MET A 3 -18.56 16.17 13.01
CA MET A 3 -18.84 15.32 11.83
C MET A 3 -19.97 15.84 10.93
N MET A 4 -20.99 16.47 11.51
CA MET A 4 -22.07 17.11 10.75
C MET A 4 -21.57 18.26 9.86
N GLU A 5 -20.58 19.01 10.32
CA GLU A 5 -20.01 20.13 9.56
C GLU A 5 -19.14 19.64 8.39
N VAL A 6 -18.36 18.57 8.61
CA VAL A 6 -17.60 17.88 7.55
C VAL A 6 -18.56 17.45 6.44
N ASN A 7 -19.64 16.76 6.79
CA ASN A 7 -20.62 16.27 5.82
C ASN A 7 -21.26 17.41 5.02
N ARG A 8 -21.61 18.52 5.69
CA ARG A 8 -22.16 19.70 5.00
C ARG A 8 -21.16 20.29 4.00
N LYS A 9 -19.90 20.48 4.42
CA LYS A 9 -18.83 21.03 3.56
C LYS A 9 -18.51 20.10 2.39
N TYR A 10 -18.45 18.79 2.65
CA TYR A 10 -18.21 17.77 1.63
C TYR A 10 -19.32 17.78 0.56
N ASN A 11 -20.58 17.72 0.99
CA ASN A 11 -21.72 17.73 0.07
C ASN A 11 -21.78 19.03 -0.74
N ALA A 12 -21.45 20.18 -0.14
CA ALA A 12 -21.37 21.44 -0.88
C ALA A 12 -20.27 21.38 -1.95
N PHE A 13 -19.09 20.86 -1.62
CA PHE A 13 -17.97 20.74 -2.55
C PHE A 13 -18.25 19.81 -3.74
N VAL A 14 -18.77 18.60 -3.49
CA VAL A 14 -19.01 17.59 -4.55
C VAL A 14 -20.12 18.03 -5.51
N ASN A 15 -21.10 18.78 -5.02
CA ASN A 15 -22.22 19.29 -5.82
C ASN A 15 -21.98 20.70 -6.39
N ASP A 16 -20.82 21.32 -6.12
CA ASP A 16 -20.49 22.62 -6.70
C ASP A 16 -20.36 22.47 -8.22
N PRO A 17 -21.08 23.26 -9.03
CA PRO A 17 -20.95 23.23 -10.48
C PRO A 17 -19.59 23.75 -10.97
N ASN A 18 -18.86 24.51 -10.15
CA ASN A 18 -17.52 24.99 -10.48
C ASN A 18 -16.50 23.88 -10.26
N LEU A 19 -15.50 23.79 -11.15
CA LEU A 19 -14.38 22.88 -10.96
C LEU A 19 -13.50 23.41 -9.83
N LEU A 20 -13.38 22.65 -8.75
CA LEU A 20 -12.62 23.02 -7.56
C LEU A 20 -11.54 21.97 -7.31
N PHE A 21 -10.33 22.42 -7.00
CA PHE A 21 -9.22 21.55 -6.65
C PHE A 21 -8.94 21.62 -5.14
N ARG A 22 -8.59 20.47 -4.56
CA ARG A 22 -8.21 20.36 -3.15
C ARG A 22 -6.94 19.56 -2.96
N TYR A 23 -6.06 20.08 -2.12
CA TYR A 23 -4.89 19.35 -1.64
C TYR A 23 -5.33 18.32 -0.60
N ILE A 24 -5.11 17.02 -0.85
CA ILE A 24 -5.55 15.93 0.04
C ILE A 24 -4.42 15.32 0.89
N GLY A 25 -3.29 16.04 0.98
CA GLY A 25 -2.13 15.61 1.75
C GLY A 25 -1.18 14.67 1.01
N ILE A 26 -1.30 14.58 -0.32
CA ILE A 26 -0.34 13.92 -1.22
C ILE A 26 0.13 14.93 -2.27
N ASP A 27 1.13 14.62 -3.08
CA ASP A 27 1.81 15.58 -3.99
C ASP A 27 0.93 16.21 -5.10
N VAL A 28 -0.35 15.85 -5.18
CA VAL A 28 -1.32 16.38 -6.15
C VAL A 28 -2.56 16.96 -5.49
N SER A 29 -3.14 17.99 -6.11
CA SER A 29 -4.50 18.44 -5.79
C SER A 29 -5.50 17.72 -6.69
N VAL A 30 -6.65 17.35 -6.13
CA VAL A 30 -7.68 16.57 -6.81
C VAL A 30 -8.96 17.38 -6.99
N SER A 31 -9.70 17.09 -8.05
CA SER A 31 -11.00 17.69 -8.30
C SER A 31 -12.14 16.92 -7.62
N GLN A 32 -13.37 17.36 -7.82
CA GLN A 32 -14.55 16.58 -7.41
C GLN A 32 -14.62 15.19 -8.08
N SER A 33 -14.02 14.97 -9.25
CA SER A 33 -14.08 13.67 -9.95
C SER A 33 -13.46 12.55 -9.11
N PHE A 34 -12.32 12.81 -8.48
CA PHE A 34 -11.68 11.91 -7.52
C PHE A 34 -12.65 11.42 -6.44
N PHE A 35 -13.45 12.32 -5.86
CA PHE A 35 -14.37 11.94 -4.80
C PHE A 35 -15.57 11.16 -5.34
N ARG A 36 -16.07 11.50 -6.54
CA ARG A 36 -17.14 10.74 -7.19
C ARG A 36 -16.69 9.32 -7.54
N GLU A 37 -15.51 9.18 -8.15
CA GLU A 37 -14.86 7.90 -8.47
C GLU A 37 -14.62 7.07 -7.19
N LEU A 38 -14.14 7.72 -6.12
CA LEU A 38 -13.95 7.05 -4.84
C LEU A 38 -15.27 6.57 -4.24
N GLU A 39 -16.37 7.32 -4.35
CA GLU A 39 -17.67 6.94 -3.79
C GLU A 39 -18.41 5.87 -4.59
N ASP A 40 -18.15 5.77 -5.91
CA ASP A 40 -18.81 4.81 -6.79
C ASP A 40 -18.20 3.40 -6.64
N PRO A 41 -18.93 2.40 -6.11
CA PRO A 41 -18.42 1.04 -5.94
C PRO A 41 -18.04 0.34 -7.25
N GLU A 42 -18.56 0.77 -8.40
CA GLU A 42 -18.25 0.17 -9.71
C GLU A 42 -16.94 0.70 -10.29
N GLU A 43 -16.46 1.86 -9.83
CA GLU A 43 -15.22 2.48 -10.31
C GLU A 43 -13.97 1.85 -9.71
N TRP A 44 -12.87 1.89 -10.45
CA TRP A 44 -11.59 1.33 -10.03
C TRP A 44 -10.77 2.36 -9.27
N LEU A 45 -10.22 1.98 -8.11
CA LEU A 45 -9.37 2.89 -7.35
C LEU A 45 -8.02 3.09 -8.04
N GLY A 46 -7.75 4.33 -8.48
CA GLY A 46 -6.45 4.79 -8.95
C GLY A 46 -5.39 4.97 -7.84
N ILE A 47 -4.17 5.33 -8.24
CA ILE A 47 -3.02 5.53 -7.35
C ILE A 47 -3.29 6.62 -6.31
N GLU A 48 -3.86 7.74 -6.74
CA GLU A 48 -4.16 8.90 -5.90
C GLU A 48 -5.13 8.52 -4.78
N HIS A 49 -6.11 7.66 -5.07
CA HIS A 49 -7.08 7.19 -4.08
C HIS A 49 -6.40 6.36 -2.99
N VAL A 50 -5.48 5.49 -3.40
CA VAL A 50 -4.73 4.62 -2.49
C VAL A 50 -3.82 5.48 -1.61
N ASP A 51 -2.98 6.32 -2.21
CA ASP A 51 -2.01 7.13 -1.47
C ASP A 51 -2.69 8.14 -0.54
N ALA A 52 -3.82 8.74 -0.94
CA ALA A 52 -4.60 9.61 -0.08
C ALA A 52 -5.13 8.90 1.18
N TYR A 53 -5.62 7.67 1.03
CA TYR A 53 -6.11 6.88 2.17
C TYR A 53 -4.96 6.40 3.06
N LEU A 54 -3.82 6.00 2.49
CA LEU A 54 -2.63 5.61 3.27
C LEU A 54 -2.07 6.78 4.07
N ASN A 55 -2.01 7.98 3.48
CA ASN A 55 -1.66 9.22 4.18
C ASN A 55 -2.59 9.48 5.37
N LEU A 56 -3.91 9.37 5.16
CA LEU A 56 -4.91 9.50 6.22
C LEU A 56 -4.64 8.50 7.36
N LEU A 57 -4.44 7.21 7.05
CA LEU A 57 -4.15 6.19 8.07
C LEU A 57 -2.87 6.49 8.84
N CYS A 58 -1.82 6.95 8.17
CA CYS A 58 -0.54 7.27 8.81
C CYS A 58 -0.64 8.52 9.70
N LYS A 59 -1.41 9.53 9.30
CA LYS A 59 -1.75 10.67 10.17
C LYS A 59 -2.53 10.21 11.40
N ARG A 60 -3.56 9.37 11.24
CA ARG A 60 -4.34 8.81 12.37
C ARG A 60 -3.48 8.00 13.33
N LYS A 61 -2.54 7.20 12.83
CA LYS A 61 -1.56 6.45 13.64
C LYS A 61 -0.72 7.37 14.54
N ASN A 62 -0.40 8.57 14.07
CA ASN A 62 0.40 9.54 14.81
C ASN A 62 -0.44 10.50 15.67
N TYR A 63 -1.75 10.56 15.46
CA TYR A 63 -2.65 11.44 16.21
C TYR A 63 -2.93 10.90 17.63
N PRO A 64 -2.72 11.68 18.72
CA PRO A 64 -2.78 11.17 20.10
C PRO A 64 -4.07 10.42 20.48
N MET A 65 -5.22 10.88 19.99
CA MET A 65 -6.53 10.27 20.28
C MET A 65 -6.74 8.94 19.56
N GLU A 66 -6.08 8.74 18.42
CA GLU A 66 -6.28 7.58 17.53
C GLU A 66 -5.12 6.58 17.62
N LYS A 67 -3.93 7.02 18.03
CA LYS A 67 -2.71 6.20 18.18
C LYS A 67 -2.95 4.91 18.96
N LYS A 68 -3.83 4.93 19.98
CA LYS A 68 -4.19 3.72 20.77
C LYS A 68 -4.84 2.61 19.93
N LYS A 69 -5.46 2.96 18.80
CA LYS A 69 -6.05 1.99 17.84
C LYS A 69 -5.00 1.33 16.96
N PHE A 70 -3.86 1.99 16.72
CA PHE A 70 -2.80 1.54 15.83
C PHE A 70 -1.66 0.89 16.63
N LYS A 71 -1.75 -0.41 16.81
CA LYS A 71 -0.85 -1.15 17.71
C LYS A 71 0.43 -1.63 17.04
N ARG A 72 0.41 -1.83 15.71
CA ARG A 72 1.52 -2.45 14.99
C ARG A 72 2.57 -1.40 14.58
N LYS A 73 3.85 -1.71 14.83
CA LYS A 73 4.98 -0.88 14.40
C LYS A 73 5.29 -1.16 12.94
N VAL A 74 4.69 -0.37 12.06
CA VAL A 74 4.83 -0.54 10.61
C VAL A 74 5.28 0.75 9.93
N ALA A 75 6.10 0.62 8.88
CA ALA A 75 6.25 1.65 7.87
C ALA A 75 5.28 1.35 6.72
N VAL A 76 4.68 2.39 6.12
CA VAL A 76 3.79 2.26 4.96
C VAL A 76 4.38 3.10 3.84
N VAL A 77 4.70 2.47 2.73
CA VAL A 77 5.17 3.18 1.51
C VAL A 77 3.98 3.54 0.63
N ASP A 78 4.18 4.48 -0.29
CA ASP A 78 3.20 4.85 -1.31
C ASP A 78 3.20 3.86 -2.49
N CYS A 79 2.31 4.07 -3.46
CA CYS A 79 2.25 3.29 -4.69
C CYS A 79 3.49 3.47 -5.58
N ALA A 80 4.17 4.62 -5.50
CA ALA A 80 5.33 4.92 -6.33
C ALA A 80 6.48 3.96 -6.05
N PHE A 81 6.68 3.55 -4.79
CA PHE A 81 7.71 2.57 -4.41
C PHE A 81 7.62 1.28 -5.25
N PHE A 82 6.48 0.57 -5.22
CA PHE A 82 6.34 -0.70 -5.94
C PHE A 82 6.37 -0.53 -7.47
N ASN A 83 5.82 0.58 -7.97
CA ASN A 83 5.87 0.91 -9.40
C ASN A 83 7.32 1.10 -9.86
N GLU A 84 8.15 1.80 -9.10
CA GLU A 84 9.58 1.97 -9.40
C GLU A 84 10.31 0.63 -9.39
N LEU A 85 10.06 -0.24 -8.41
CA LEU A 85 10.64 -1.58 -8.38
C LEU A 85 10.26 -2.38 -9.64
N THR A 86 9.00 -2.30 -10.05
CA THR A 86 8.50 -2.99 -11.25
C THR A 86 9.15 -2.46 -12.53
N LEU A 87 9.33 -1.15 -12.65
CA LEU A 87 10.02 -0.51 -13.78
C LEU A 87 11.52 -0.85 -13.84
N ILE A 88 12.19 -0.91 -12.69
CA ILE A 88 13.58 -1.35 -12.61
C ILE A 88 13.68 -2.83 -13.02
N TRP A 89 12.78 -3.66 -12.49
CA TRP A 89 12.78 -5.08 -12.74
C TRP A 89 12.52 -5.41 -14.21
N SER A 90 11.59 -4.72 -14.88
CA SER A 90 11.31 -4.94 -16.30
C SER A 90 12.52 -4.61 -17.20
N LYS A 91 13.41 -3.71 -16.78
CA LYS A 91 14.68 -3.43 -17.48
C LYS A 91 15.69 -4.57 -17.32
N ILE A 92 15.71 -5.24 -16.16
CA ILE A 92 16.60 -6.37 -15.87
C ILE A 92 16.09 -7.64 -16.54
N GLN A 93 14.79 -7.87 -16.45
CA GLN A 93 14.09 -9.04 -16.96
C GLN A 93 12.78 -8.59 -17.63
N PRO A 94 12.83 -8.26 -18.94
CA PRO A 94 11.64 -7.83 -19.69
C PRO A 94 10.54 -8.90 -19.75
N ASP A 95 10.94 -10.18 -19.75
CA ASP A 95 10.01 -11.31 -19.77
C ASP A 95 10.05 -12.04 -18.42
N PHE A 96 8.97 -11.88 -17.66
CA PHE A 96 8.78 -12.53 -16.35
C PHE A 96 8.68 -14.06 -16.43
N HIS A 97 8.32 -14.61 -17.59
CA HIS A 97 8.13 -16.05 -17.80
C HIS A 97 9.42 -16.77 -18.21
N LEU A 98 10.45 -16.04 -18.63
CA LEU A 98 11.75 -16.62 -18.93
C LEU A 98 12.56 -16.87 -17.65
N PRO A 99 13.43 -17.89 -17.63
CA PRO A 99 14.43 -18.04 -16.59
C PRO A 99 15.23 -16.74 -16.47
N LEU A 100 15.46 -16.29 -15.23
CA LEU A 100 16.35 -15.18 -14.90
C LEU A 100 17.60 -15.26 -15.79
N LYS A 101 17.79 -14.26 -16.67
CA LYS A 101 19.03 -14.17 -17.44
C LYS A 101 20.17 -14.24 -16.43
N LYS A 102 21.21 -15.04 -16.72
CA LYS A 102 22.44 -15.19 -15.89
C LYS A 102 23.17 -13.86 -15.58
N ALA A 103 22.65 -12.72 -16.05
CA ALA A 103 23.23 -11.39 -15.97
C ALA A 103 22.83 -10.57 -14.73
N PHE A 104 21.82 -10.98 -13.93
CA PHE A 104 21.52 -10.24 -12.70
C PHE A 104 22.51 -10.63 -11.59
N TYR A 105 23.49 -9.76 -11.36
CA TYR A 105 24.44 -9.87 -10.26
C TYR A 105 24.08 -8.86 -9.16
N PRO A 106 23.45 -9.30 -8.05
CA PRO A 106 23.04 -8.44 -6.94
C PRO A 106 24.12 -7.48 -6.43
N GLY A 107 25.40 -7.88 -6.49
CA GLY A 107 26.52 -7.07 -6.03
C GLY A 107 26.90 -5.88 -6.92
N LYS A 108 26.40 -5.82 -8.17
CA LYS A 108 26.68 -4.74 -9.12
C LYS A 108 25.46 -3.87 -9.43
N PHE A 109 24.30 -4.19 -8.85
CA PHE A 109 23.10 -3.38 -9.02
C PHE A 109 23.26 -2.07 -8.24
N ASP A 110 23.23 -0.94 -8.95
CA ASP A 110 23.21 0.36 -8.31
C ASP A 110 21.77 0.74 -7.96
N VAL A 111 21.49 0.71 -6.67
CA VAL A 111 20.16 1.05 -6.14
C VAL A 111 19.95 2.56 -6.27
N PRO A 112 18.87 3.02 -6.93
CA PRO A 112 18.51 4.44 -6.97
C PRO A 112 18.45 5.06 -5.57
N LEU A 113 18.98 6.28 -5.44
CA LEU A 113 19.02 6.99 -4.16
C LEU A 113 17.62 7.26 -3.61
N ASP A 114 16.62 7.46 -4.49
CA ASP A 114 15.23 7.65 -4.07
C ASP A 114 14.66 6.45 -3.29
N LEU A 115 15.04 5.22 -3.67
CA LEU A 115 14.63 4.02 -2.93
C LEU A 115 15.26 3.93 -1.53
N ILE A 116 16.41 4.57 -1.32
CA ILE A 116 17.07 4.63 0.00
C ILE A 116 16.28 5.56 0.94
N GLU A 117 15.65 6.60 0.42
CA GLU A 117 14.88 7.56 1.23
C GLU A 117 13.64 6.92 1.88
N TYR A 118 13.06 5.88 1.27
CA TYR A 118 12.02 5.07 1.93
C TYR A 118 12.55 4.36 3.16
N VAL A 119 13.77 3.79 3.09
CA VAL A 119 14.38 3.08 4.23
C VAL A 119 14.65 4.01 5.40
N LYS A 120 15.13 5.21 5.10
CA LYS A 120 15.36 6.27 6.08
C LYS A 120 14.07 6.85 6.65
N GLY A 121 12.93 6.60 6.00
CA GLY A 121 11.63 7.14 6.38
C GLY A 121 11.39 8.57 5.90
N ASN A 122 12.18 9.07 4.96
CA ASN A 122 12.04 10.39 4.37
C ASN A 122 11.03 10.40 3.21
N LYS A 123 10.66 9.23 2.69
CA LYS A 123 9.62 9.04 1.67
C LYS A 123 8.64 7.93 2.07
N PRO A 124 7.33 8.10 1.79
CA PRO A 124 6.66 9.36 1.43
C PRO A 124 6.70 10.37 2.60
N ALA A 125 5.99 11.50 2.51
CA ALA A 125 5.95 12.50 3.60
C ALA A 125 5.51 11.94 4.96
N TRP A 126 4.75 10.83 4.97
CA TRP A 126 4.35 10.09 6.16
C TRP A 126 5.26 8.87 6.49
N GLY A 127 6.42 8.81 5.83
CA GLY A 127 7.38 7.73 5.96
C GLY A 127 7.82 7.48 7.39
N THR A 128 8.26 6.25 7.66
CA THR A 128 8.81 5.86 8.96
C THR A 128 10.08 5.07 8.70
N ALA A 129 11.16 5.40 9.41
CA ALA A 129 12.44 4.73 9.24
C ALA A 129 12.30 3.22 9.51
N TRP A 130 12.80 2.39 8.59
CA TRP A 130 12.60 0.95 8.65
C TRP A 130 13.27 0.31 9.88
N ASN A 131 14.34 0.91 10.39
CA ASN A 131 15.03 0.47 11.60
C ASN A 131 14.18 0.61 12.90
N SER A 132 13.09 1.38 12.85
CA SER A 132 12.21 1.66 13.99
C SER A 132 10.93 0.82 13.99
N VAL A 133 10.74 -0.04 12.98
CA VAL A 133 9.52 -0.82 12.76
C VAL A 133 9.82 -2.31 12.61
N ASP A 134 8.77 -3.12 12.70
CA ASP A 134 8.84 -4.57 12.55
C ASP A 134 8.46 -5.00 11.13
N ASP A 135 7.60 -4.23 10.46
CA ASP A 135 7.13 -4.53 9.11
C ASP A 135 7.09 -3.30 8.19
N VAL A 136 7.21 -3.55 6.89
CA VAL A 136 6.93 -2.57 5.83
C VAL A 136 5.71 -3.04 5.04
N ILE A 137 4.67 -2.22 4.98
CA ILE A 137 3.46 -2.47 4.18
C ILE A 137 3.65 -1.79 2.82
N VAL A 138 3.45 -2.57 1.75
CA VAL A 138 3.64 -2.15 0.37
C VAL A 138 2.34 -2.39 -0.41
N PRO A 139 1.62 -1.34 -0.87
CA PRO A 139 0.56 -1.51 -1.86
C PRO A 139 1.19 -1.92 -3.19
N CYS A 140 0.59 -2.89 -3.88
CA CYS A 140 1.12 -3.45 -5.11
C CYS A 140 0.03 -3.49 -6.19
N PHE A 141 0.21 -2.70 -7.24
CA PHE A 141 -0.60 -2.82 -8.46
C PHE A 141 0.03 -3.88 -9.36
N VAL A 142 -0.59 -5.06 -9.41
CA VAL A 142 -0.03 -6.24 -10.09
C VAL A 142 -0.78 -6.56 -11.37
N GLY A 143 -0.04 -7.02 -12.38
CA GLY A 143 -0.61 -7.45 -13.66
C GLY A 143 -1.30 -6.33 -14.46
N GLY A 144 -1.14 -5.07 -14.07
CA GLY A 144 -1.76 -3.92 -14.73
C GLY A 144 -3.25 -3.75 -14.44
N SER A 145 -3.83 -4.52 -13.51
CA SER A 145 -5.28 -4.51 -13.30
C SER A 145 -5.75 -4.93 -11.90
N HIS A 146 -4.87 -5.19 -10.95
CA HIS A 146 -5.31 -5.72 -9.66
C HIS A 146 -4.49 -5.18 -8.50
N TRP A 147 -5.18 -4.71 -7.46
CA TRP A 147 -4.56 -4.30 -6.22
C TRP A 147 -4.39 -5.47 -5.26
N VAL A 148 -3.17 -5.63 -4.76
CA VAL A 148 -2.83 -6.48 -3.61
C VAL A 148 -1.98 -5.66 -2.65
N PHE A 149 -1.79 -6.11 -1.43
CA PHE A 149 -0.74 -5.54 -0.58
C PHE A 149 0.17 -6.63 -0.03
N SER A 150 1.43 -6.25 0.14
CA SER A 150 2.45 -7.11 0.73
C SER A 150 2.87 -6.55 2.09
N ILE A 151 3.13 -7.44 3.04
CA ILE A 151 3.82 -7.12 4.29
C ILE A 151 5.21 -7.74 4.22
N VAL A 152 6.24 -6.90 4.28
CA VAL A 152 7.62 -7.35 4.41
C VAL A 152 7.96 -7.43 5.90
N HIS A 153 8.17 -8.64 6.41
CA HIS A 153 8.49 -8.88 7.82
C HIS A 153 10.00 -8.73 8.03
N LEU A 154 10.44 -7.62 8.62
CA LEU A 154 11.87 -7.29 8.75
C LEU A 154 12.62 -8.22 9.71
N GLY A 155 11.91 -8.79 10.69
CA GLY A 155 12.46 -9.77 11.64
C GLY A 155 12.65 -11.16 11.03
N ASN A 156 11.61 -11.68 10.37
CA ASN A 156 11.61 -13.02 9.79
C ASN A 156 12.26 -13.08 8.41
N TRP A 157 12.39 -11.93 7.75
CA TRP A 157 12.94 -11.79 6.40
C TRP A 157 12.14 -12.53 5.33
N ASP A 158 10.81 -12.43 5.41
CA ASP A 158 9.86 -12.96 4.44
C ASP A 158 8.75 -11.94 4.12
N ILE A 159 7.92 -12.30 3.14
CA ILE A 159 6.84 -11.46 2.63
C ILE A 159 5.52 -12.21 2.70
N THR A 160 4.49 -11.58 3.26
CA THR A 160 3.11 -12.06 3.19
C THR A 160 2.34 -11.24 2.16
N ILE A 161 1.60 -11.91 1.27
CA ILE A 161 0.78 -11.27 0.23
C ILE A 161 -0.70 -11.47 0.54
N TYR A 162 -1.46 -10.38 0.50
CA TYR A 162 -2.90 -10.35 0.68
C TYR A 162 -3.57 -10.03 -0.65
N ASP A 163 -4.45 -10.91 -1.09
CA ASP A 163 -5.04 -10.87 -2.42
C ASP A 163 -6.54 -11.19 -2.33
N SER A 164 -7.40 -10.19 -2.42
CA SER A 164 -8.86 -10.33 -2.40
C SER A 164 -9.40 -11.29 -3.48
N ASN A 165 -8.61 -11.56 -4.52
CA ASN A 165 -8.90 -12.53 -5.59
C ASN A 165 -8.28 -13.92 -5.35
N ALA A 166 -7.80 -14.23 -4.15
CA ALA A 166 -7.13 -15.51 -3.88
C ALA A 166 -7.98 -16.74 -4.21
N HIS A 167 -9.30 -16.65 -4.05
CA HIS A 167 -10.25 -17.72 -4.37
C HIS A 167 -10.36 -18.02 -5.88
N LEU A 168 -9.99 -17.08 -6.76
CA LEU A 168 -9.97 -17.26 -8.22
C LEU A 168 -8.70 -17.99 -8.71
N LEU A 169 -7.70 -18.12 -7.85
CA LEU A 169 -6.39 -18.67 -8.20
C LEU A 169 -5.97 -19.85 -7.30
N PRO A 170 -6.84 -20.84 -7.00
CA PRO A 170 -6.52 -21.90 -6.04
C PRO A 170 -5.41 -22.83 -6.55
N ASN A 171 -5.39 -23.10 -7.87
CA ASN A 171 -4.45 -24.04 -8.49
C ASN A 171 -3.14 -23.38 -8.94
N ASN A 172 -2.98 -22.07 -8.72
CA ASN A 172 -1.75 -21.35 -9.03
C ASN A 172 -1.30 -20.49 -7.84
N PRO A 173 -0.78 -21.11 -6.77
CA PRO A 173 -0.34 -20.40 -5.56
C PRO A 173 0.88 -19.50 -5.79
N LYS A 174 1.60 -19.70 -6.89
CA LYS A 174 2.81 -18.93 -7.22
C LYS A 174 2.52 -17.68 -8.04
N HIS A 175 1.37 -17.57 -8.70
CA HIS A 175 1.02 -16.45 -9.58
C HIS A 175 1.31 -15.08 -8.95
N ARG A 176 0.80 -14.81 -7.74
CA ARG A 176 1.06 -13.53 -7.06
C ARG A 176 2.50 -13.39 -6.58
N GLN A 177 3.15 -14.49 -6.20
CA GLN A 177 4.56 -14.48 -5.80
C GLN A 177 5.47 -14.07 -6.94
N GLU A 178 5.11 -14.40 -8.18
CA GLU A 178 5.80 -13.99 -9.40
C GLU A 178 5.53 -12.52 -9.73
N GLN A 179 4.30 -12.06 -9.57
CA GLN A 179 3.97 -10.64 -9.81
C GLN A 179 4.62 -9.68 -8.79
N VAL A 180 4.84 -10.12 -7.55
CA VAL A 180 5.60 -9.33 -6.56
C VAL A 180 7.11 -9.64 -6.55
N LEU A 181 7.62 -10.34 -7.57
CA LEU A 181 9.05 -10.64 -7.72
C LEU A 181 9.96 -9.40 -7.67
N PRO A 182 9.59 -8.24 -8.26
CA PRO A 182 10.39 -7.02 -8.16
C PRO A 182 10.68 -6.65 -6.70
N LEU A 183 9.66 -6.66 -5.85
CA LEU A 183 9.79 -6.42 -4.41
C LEU A 183 10.72 -7.45 -3.77
N ARG A 184 10.47 -8.75 -4.00
CA ARG A 184 11.24 -9.85 -3.39
C ARG A 184 12.73 -9.82 -3.73
N ARG A 185 13.09 -9.30 -4.91
CA ARG A 185 14.47 -9.30 -5.43
C ARG A 185 15.21 -8.01 -5.12
N LEU A 186 14.54 -6.86 -5.17
CA LEU A 186 15.17 -5.56 -4.99
C LEU A 186 15.21 -5.13 -3.52
N PHE A 187 14.24 -5.56 -2.69
CA PHE A 187 14.19 -5.18 -1.27
C PHE A 187 15.49 -5.50 -0.50
N PRO A 188 16.11 -6.70 -0.62
CA PRO A 188 17.39 -6.96 0.05
C PRO A 188 18.53 -6.03 -0.39
N LEU A 189 18.53 -5.59 -1.65
CA LEU A 189 19.57 -4.70 -2.20
C LEU A 189 19.41 -3.29 -1.66
N ILE A 190 18.16 -2.82 -1.59
CA ILE A 190 17.79 -1.54 -0.99
C ILE A 190 18.22 -1.50 0.48
N CYS A 191 17.91 -2.54 1.26
CA CYS A 191 18.37 -2.66 2.65
C CYS A 191 19.90 -2.67 2.78
N LYS A 192 20.62 -3.35 1.87
CA LYS A 192 22.09 -3.34 1.91
C LYS A 192 22.67 -1.96 1.58
N LYS A 193 22.21 -1.32 0.50
CA LYS A 193 22.76 -0.02 0.04
C LYS A 193 22.45 1.09 1.03
N SER A 194 21.27 1.07 1.66
CA SER A 194 20.85 2.06 2.64
C SER A 194 21.58 1.97 3.99
N GLY A 195 22.32 0.90 4.27
CA GLY A 195 22.93 0.66 5.58
C GLY A 195 21.95 0.12 6.64
N TYR A 196 20.74 -0.30 6.24
CA TYR A 196 19.68 -0.75 7.16
C TYR A 196 20.15 -1.76 8.21
N PHE A 197 20.96 -2.76 7.83
CA PHE A 197 21.40 -3.78 8.77
C PHE A 197 22.39 -3.25 9.81
N ASP A 198 23.19 -2.26 9.45
CA ASP A 198 24.14 -1.63 10.36
C ASP A 198 23.37 -0.73 11.36
N ASP A 199 22.39 0.03 10.88
CA ASP A 199 21.56 0.92 11.72
C ASP A 199 20.58 0.18 12.64
N SER A 200 19.92 -0.86 12.12
CA SER A 200 18.91 -1.62 12.87
C SER A 200 19.52 -2.61 13.87
N LYS A 201 20.83 -2.87 13.78
CA LYS A 201 21.54 -3.94 14.51
C LYS A 201 20.95 -5.34 14.27
N ARG A 202 20.09 -5.51 13.25
CA ARG A 202 19.56 -6.83 12.87
C ARG A 202 20.65 -7.62 12.13
N LYS A 203 20.54 -8.94 12.19
CA LYS A 203 21.46 -9.85 11.48
C LYS A 203 21.46 -9.49 9.99
N LYS A 204 22.65 -9.35 9.40
CA LYS A 204 22.81 -9.17 7.95
C LYS A 204 22.16 -10.34 7.22
N GLN A 205 21.29 -10.01 6.28
CA GLN A 205 20.59 -11.00 5.46
C GLN A 205 21.27 -11.13 4.11
N GLY A 206 21.08 -12.30 3.48
CA GLY A 206 21.56 -12.53 2.12
C GLY A 206 20.86 -11.60 1.12
N LEU A 207 21.52 -11.37 -0.02
CA LEU A 207 20.94 -10.65 -1.17
C LEU A 207 20.12 -11.54 -2.09
N THR A 208 19.69 -12.70 -1.57
CA THR A 208 18.87 -13.66 -2.28
C THR A 208 17.41 -13.20 -2.30
N CYS A 209 16.63 -13.78 -3.21
CA CYS A 209 15.19 -13.52 -3.31
C CYS A 209 14.50 -13.80 -1.97
N MET A 210 13.70 -12.85 -1.48
CA MET A 210 12.88 -13.09 -0.30
C MET A 210 11.81 -14.14 -0.59
N LYS A 211 11.56 -15.00 0.41
CA LYS A 211 10.42 -15.91 0.38
C LYS A 211 9.15 -15.08 0.48
N ALA A 212 8.16 -15.40 -0.35
CA ALA A 212 6.85 -14.79 -0.28
C ALA A 212 5.77 -15.87 -0.17
N VAL A 213 4.76 -15.62 0.64
CA VAL A 213 3.61 -16.51 0.84
C VAL A 213 2.34 -15.69 0.65
N ARG A 214 1.47 -16.14 -0.26
CA ARG A 214 0.13 -15.58 -0.38
C ARG A 214 -0.76 -16.26 0.66
N LEU A 215 -1.50 -15.46 1.43
CA LEU A 215 -2.49 -16.01 2.35
C LEU A 215 -3.58 -16.79 1.61
N ALA A 216 -4.10 -17.82 2.26
CA ALA A 216 -5.20 -18.61 1.72
C ALA A 216 -6.52 -17.83 1.81
N HIS A 217 -7.42 -18.08 0.85
CA HIS A 217 -8.69 -17.37 0.70
C HIS A 217 -9.63 -17.46 1.92
N TYR A 218 -9.46 -18.47 2.79
CA TYR A 218 -10.24 -18.64 4.02
C TYR A 218 -9.67 -17.86 5.21
N GLN A 219 -8.56 -17.15 5.04
CA GLN A 219 -7.93 -16.36 6.11
C GLN A 219 -8.38 -14.89 6.11
N PHE A 220 -9.14 -14.46 5.10
CA PHE A 220 -9.60 -13.08 4.94
C PHE A 220 -10.78 -12.98 3.95
N PRO A 221 -11.57 -11.89 4.00
CA PRO A 221 -12.63 -11.62 3.04
C PRO A 221 -12.13 -11.53 1.60
N CYS A 222 -12.72 -12.31 0.71
CA CYS A 222 -12.48 -12.22 -0.74
C CYS A 222 -13.50 -11.27 -1.38
N GLN A 223 -13.07 -10.55 -2.42
CA GLN A 223 -13.99 -9.76 -3.23
C GLN A 223 -14.87 -10.69 -4.07
N ALA A 224 -16.05 -10.22 -4.45
CA ALA A 224 -16.97 -10.93 -5.34
C ALA A 224 -17.20 -10.21 -6.68
N ASP A 225 -16.60 -9.03 -6.88
CA ASP A 225 -16.69 -8.23 -8.10
C ASP A 225 -15.32 -7.99 -8.75
N GLY A 226 -15.28 -7.18 -9.82
CA GLY A 226 -14.06 -6.82 -10.54
C GLY A 226 -13.36 -5.55 -10.04
N SER A 227 -14.08 -4.62 -9.40
CA SER A 227 -13.61 -3.25 -9.11
C SER A 227 -13.16 -3.04 -7.66
N SER A 228 -13.56 -3.89 -6.72
CA SER A 228 -13.38 -3.65 -5.27
C SER A 228 -11.98 -3.98 -4.73
N CYS A 229 -11.04 -4.44 -5.56
CA CYS A 229 -9.71 -4.87 -5.10
C CYS A 229 -8.97 -3.79 -4.30
N GLY A 230 -9.03 -2.54 -4.74
CA GLY A 230 -8.42 -1.42 -4.02
C GLY A 230 -9.05 -1.18 -2.64
N ALA A 231 -10.38 -1.28 -2.53
CA ALA A 231 -11.08 -1.06 -1.26
C ALA A 231 -10.79 -2.19 -0.25
N PHE A 232 -10.77 -3.45 -0.68
CA PHE A 232 -10.35 -4.58 0.16
C PHE A 232 -8.88 -4.44 0.60
N MET A 233 -7.99 -4.03 -0.31
CA MET A 233 -6.58 -3.78 0.00
C MET A 233 -6.46 -2.70 1.09
N LEU A 234 -7.09 -1.53 0.92
CA LEU A 234 -7.03 -0.43 1.89
C LEU A 234 -7.57 -0.84 3.26
N LYS A 235 -8.68 -1.58 3.30
CA LYS A 235 -9.24 -2.06 4.56
C LYS A 235 -8.35 -3.10 5.24
N GLY A 236 -7.76 -4.01 4.46
CA GLY A 236 -6.79 -4.98 4.97
C GLY A 236 -5.56 -4.30 5.57
N ILE A 237 -5.03 -3.26 4.92
CA ILE A 237 -3.93 -2.46 5.46
C ILE A 237 -4.34 -1.81 6.80
N GLU A 238 -5.52 -1.19 6.87
CA GLU A 238 -6.03 -0.60 8.11
C GLU A 238 -6.05 -1.62 9.26
N TYR A 239 -6.57 -2.83 9.02
CA TYR A 239 -6.61 -3.90 10.04
C TYR A 239 -5.23 -4.34 10.51
N VAL A 240 -4.30 -4.51 9.57
CA VAL A 240 -2.90 -4.86 9.90
C VAL A 240 -2.27 -3.75 10.75
N MET A 241 -2.46 -2.48 10.39
CA MET A 241 -1.93 -1.36 11.18
C MET A 241 -2.55 -1.30 12.59
N MET A 242 -3.82 -1.66 12.73
CA MET A 242 -4.50 -1.78 14.03
C MET A 242 -4.02 -2.98 14.86
N GLY A 243 -3.24 -3.90 14.27
CA GLY A 243 -2.85 -5.15 14.91
C GLY A 243 -4.03 -6.12 15.09
N LYS A 244 -5.06 -5.99 14.24
CA LYS A 244 -6.19 -6.92 14.20
C LYS A 244 -5.85 -8.07 13.25
N GLU A 245 -6.38 -9.25 13.54
CA GLU A 245 -6.50 -10.28 12.50
C GLU A 245 -7.39 -9.74 11.38
N LEU A 246 -7.17 -10.23 10.15
CA LEU A 246 -8.05 -9.88 9.05
C LEU A 246 -9.43 -10.49 9.29
N SER A 247 -10.29 -9.66 9.85
CA SER A 247 -11.62 -10.05 10.31
C SER A 247 -12.58 -10.20 9.14
N PHE A 248 -13.51 -11.14 9.27
CA PHE A 248 -14.66 -11.32 8.37
C PHE A 248 -15.80 -10.33 8.63
N ASP A 249 -15.58 -9.32 9.47
CA ASP A 249 -16.54 -8.24 9.74
C ASP A 249 -16.66 -7.21 8.61
N PHE A 250 -15.74 -7.24 7.63
CA PHE A 250 -15.78 -6.43 6.43
C PHE A 250 -15.93 -7.32 5.19
N VAL A 251 -17.06 -7.24 4.51
CA VAL A 251 -17.36 -8.07 3.33
C VAL A 251 -17.81 -7.20 2.16
N GLN A 252 -18.06 -7.82 1.01
CA GLN A 252 -18.42 -7.13 -0.24
C GLN A 252 -19.57 -6.12 -0.08
N LYS A 253 -20.57 -6.43 0.76
CA LYS A 253 -21.72 -5.54 1.01
C LYS A 253 -21.36 -4.22 1.69
N ASP A 254 -20.20 -4.17 2.35
CA ASP A 254 -19.75 -3.02 3.13
C ASP A 254 -18.95 -2.03 2.26
N ILE A 255 -18.55 -2.43 1.04
CA ILE A 255 -17.75 -1.62 0.12
C ILE A 255 -18.38 -0.25 -0.16
N PRO A 256 -19.68 -0.12 -0.51
CA PRO A 256 -20.26 1.18 -0.78
C PRO A 256 -20.23 2.13 0.42
N ALA A 257 -20.45 1.59 1.63
CA ALA A 257 -20.40 2.38 2.86
C ALA A 257 -18.96 2.81 3.21
N PHE A 258 -18.00 1.89 3.06
CA PHE A 258 -16.59 2.16 3.26
C PHE A 258 -16.07 3.23 2.31
N ARG A 259 -16.36 3.12 1.01
CA ARG A 259 -15.96 4.07 -0.01
C ARG A 259 -16.48 5.48 0.26
N LYS A 260 -17.76 5.60 0.60
CA LYS A 260 -18.38 6.87 1.04
C LYS A 260 -17.74 7.45 2.30
N GLN A 261 -17.37 6.60 3.26
CA GLN A 261 -16.69 7.08 4.46
C GLN A 261 -15.26 7.52 4.15
N ALA A 262 -14.52 6.77 3.33
CA ALA A 262 -13.16 7.10 2.91
C ALA A 262 -13.10 8.46 2.21
N ALA A 263 -14.05 8.74 1.31
CA ALA A 263 -14.14 10.03 0.62
C ALA A 263 -14.29 11.20 1.61
N ARG A 264 -15.21 11.06 2.58
CA ARG A 264 -15.42 12.08 3.62
C ARG A 264 -14.23 12.24 4.55
N ASP A 265 -13.58 11.14 4.91
CA ASP A 265 -12.41 11.16 5.79
C ASP A 265 -11.21 11.82 5.11
N ILE A 266 -10.97 11.52 3.82
CA ILE A 266 -9.94 12.18 3.02
C ILE A 266 -10.24 13.68 2.87
N PHE A 267 -11.51 14.03 2.63
CA PHE A 267 -11.93 15.42 2.58
C PHE A 267 -11.79 16.14 3.93
N ALA A 268 -12.08 15.48 5.05
CA ALA A 268 -11.85 16.07 6.37
C ALA A 268 -10.36 16.33 6.61
N ASN A 269 -9.51 15.39 6.19
CA ASN A 269 -8.06 15.49 6.32
C ASN A 269 -7.45 16.63 5.48
N SER A 270 -8.06 17.00 4.35
CA SER A 270 -7.62 18.17 3.58
C SER A 270 -7.91 19.48 4.29
N ILE A 271 -9.05 19.58 4.99
CA ILE A 271 -9.43 20.78 5.74
C ILE A 271 -8.53 21.00 6.96
N GLU A 272 -8.11 19.92 7.65
CA GLU A 272 -7.20 20.03 8.80
C GLU A 272 -5.75 20.39 8.40
N SER A 273 -5.46 20.39 7.10
CA SER A 273 -4.14 20.75 6.55
C SER A 273 -4.10 22.20 6.01
N GLU A 274 -5.23 22.92 6.03
CA GLU A 274 -5.36 24.38 5.80
C GLU A 274 -5.17 25.16 7.10
#